data_AF-A0A3D0H8A2-F1
#
_entry.id   AF-A0A3D0H8A2-F1
#
_cell.length_a   1.000
_cell.length_b   1.000
_cell.length_c   1.000
_cell.angle_alpha   90.00
_cell.angle_beta   90.00
_cell.angle_gamma   90.00
#
_symmetry.space_group_name_H-M   'P 1'
#
loop_
_entity.id
_entity.type
_entity.pdbx_description
1 polymer ?
#
loop_
_entity_poly.entity_id
_entity_poly.type
_entity_poly.pdbx_seq_one_letter_code
_entity_poly.pdbx_strand_id
1 'polypeptide(L)'
;MKHNHWLLAFVTAMTWVLAGGPVGLPVNYLALAATYQAATTVPQQDPVLQAELAPLALSFQPGMTAKARSLDFHDKLRMAMRRAGIQRLSELREEAMLALLRGGKAIEWESLRTLANVDGKTMGVWLTVPVWLPRGVHTVTTHGAPVERWQDVQGRHRFAGEVYLPPSLGVLNDKKGYQPGTLTFETFRGYAPFAYLLCEAIFREGWFDVNRRVPILSIRSGEDTYAADTRIRPGRIPCFDFQHPDGKDFVRSTVEVEFQKPSEVYHGRHALSSNHRLGCALDINDINCNECKDGSPNPISRAGRHFLRDRMHALDARNLPFWVYTMAEEMGHRVPYQWNYGHGYTDWQHLDCGVLDAKQWERMEQQLVSSKP
;
A
#
# COMPACT_ATOMS: atom_id res chain seq x y z
N MET A 1 -31.31 -9.88 45.48
CA MET A 1 -29.87 -10.18 45.34
C MET A 1 -29.76 -11.56 44.69
N LYS A 2 -29.18 -11.82 43.51
CA LYS A 2 -28.38 -11.07 42.53
C LYS A 2 -28.57 -11.78 41.17
N HIS A 3 -29.11 -11.08 40.17
CA HIS A 3 -28.91 -11.39 38.75
C HIS A 3 -28.90 -10.06 38.01
N ASN A 4 -27.72 -9.67 37.51
CA ASN A 4 -27.46 -8.70 36.42
C ASN A 4 -26.00 -8.22 36.51
N HIS A 5 -25.05 -8.99 35.96
CA HIS A 5 -23.66 -8.52 35.77
C HIS A 5 -23.05 -8.85 34.40
N TRP A 6 -23.80 -9.45 33.47
CA TRP A 6 -23.29 -9.76 32.13
C TRP A 6 -23.54 -8.69 31.06
N LEU A 7 -24.38 -7.68 31.34
CA LEU A 7 -24.66 -6.60 30.38
C LEU A 7 -23.74 -5.36 30.52
N LEU A 8 -22.95 -5.26 31.60
CA LEU A 8 -22.10 -4.09 31.84
C LEU A 8 -20.64 -4.25 31.38
N ALA A 9 -20.23 -5.45 30.94
CA ALA A 9 -18.89 -5.70 30.39
C ALA A 9 -18.79 -5.38 28.89
N PHE A 10 -19.92 -5.35 28.17
CA PHE A 10 -19.94 -5.12 26.72
C PHE A 10 -19.94 -3.64 26.33
N VAL A 11 -20.38 -2.75 27.23
CA VAL A 11 -20.42 -1.30 26.98
C VAL A 11 -19.09 -0.60 27.32
N THR A 12 -18.23 -1.21 28.15
CA THR A 12 -16.92 -0.64 28.52
C THR A 12 -15.80 -0.98 27.52
N ALA A 13 -15.97 -2.03 26.70
CA ALA A 13 -15.02 -2.35 25.62
C ALA A 13 -15.19 -1.41 24.41
N MET A 14 -16.35 -0.77 24.26
CA MET A 14 -16.66 0.11 23.13
C MET A 14 -16.07 1.53 23.27
N THR A 15 -15.59 1.91 24.46
CA THR A 15 -14.94 3.20 24.72
C THR A 15 -13.41 3.14 24.76
N TRP A 16 -12.80 1.96 24.70
CA TRP A 16 -11.33 1.80 24.82
C TRP A 16 -10.58 1.59 23.49
N VAL A 17 -11.28 1.49 22.36
CA VAL A 17 -10.64 1.44 21.02
C VAL A 17 -10.35 2.85 20.46
N LEU A 18 -10.82 3.91 21.13
CA LEU A 18 -10.63 5.31 20.69
C LEU A 18 -9.52 6.09 21.42
N ALA A 19 -8.79 5.47 22.36
CA ALA A 19 -7.67 6.13 23.03
C ALA A 19 -6.48 5.16 23.13
N GLY A 20 -5.41 5.47 22.39
CA GLY A 20 -4.19 4.67 22.36
C GLY A 20 -3.61 4.42 23.75
N GLY A 21 -3.39 3.15 24.07
CA GLY A 21 -2.66 2.68 25.24
C GLY A 21 -2.40 1.17 25.11
N PRO A 22 -1.19 0.67 25.43
CA PRO A 22 -0.78 -0.68 25.07
C PRO A 22 -1.34 -1.69 26.08
N VAL A 23 -2.04 -2.71 25.59
CA VAL A 23 -2.27 -3.93 26.37
C VAL A 23 -1.27 -4.96 25.87
N GLY A 24 -0.21 -5.14 26.66
CA GLY A 24 0.79 -6.17 26.43
C GLY A 24 0.19 -7.55 26.66
N LEU A 25 0.04 -8.32 25.57
CA LEU A 25 0.05 -9.77 25.66
C LEU A 25 1.51 -10.22 25.52
N PRO A 26 1.99 -11.16 26.36
CA PRO A 26 3.33 -11.71 26.21
C PRO A 26 3.37 -12.60 24.96
N VAL A 27 3.74 -12.01 23.82
CA VAL A 27 4.06 -12.76 22.60
C VAL A 27 5.47 -13.32 22.79
N ASN A 28 5.54 -14.64 22.93
CA ASN A 28 6.80 -15.36 23.03
C ASN A 28 7.45 -15.42 21.63
N TYR A 29 8.13 -14.35 21.23
CA TYR A 29 8.73 -14.16 19.89
C TYR A 29 9.84 -15.18 19.52
N LEU A 30 10.24 -16.06 20.44
CA LEU A 30 11.39 -16.95 20.27
C LEU A 30 11.07 -18.29 19.58
N ALA A 31 9.79 -18.62 19.33
CA ALA A 31 9.40 -19.92 18.79
C ALA A 31 9.15 -19.98 17.27
N LEU A 32 9.25 -18.86 16.53
CA LEU A 32 8.99 -18.79 15.08
C LEU A 32 10.25 -18.96 14.20
N ALA A 33 11.40 -19.30 14.78
CA ALA A 33 12.67 -19.45 14.07
C ALA A 33 12.88 -20.84 13.42
N ALA A 34 11.82 -21.46 12.90
CA ALA A 34 11.95 -22.68 12.11
C ALA A 34 12.37 -22.31 10.67
N THR A 35 13.69 -22.38 10.42
CA THR A 35 14.33 -22.52 9.09
C THR A 35 13.61 -21.85 7.92
N TYR A 36 13.65 -20.52 7.89
CA TYR A 36 13.26 -19.72 6.74
C TYR A 36 14.33 -19.81 5.65
N GLN A 37 14.05 -20.46 4.52
CA GLN A 37 14.93 -20.42 3.34
C GLN A 37 14.57 -19.20 2.48
N ALA A 38 15.50 -18.25 2.39
CA ALA A 38 15.36 -17.03 1.61
C ALA A 38 15.37 -17.35 0.10
N ALA A 39 14.27 -17.06 -0.60
CA ALA A 39 14.33 -16.86 -2.04
C ALA A 39 14.94 -15.47 -2.32
N THR A 40 16.07 -15.44 -3.04
CA THR A 40 16.81 -14.21 -3.41
C THR A 40 16.51 -13.74 -4.83
N THR A 41 15.68 -14.47 -5.58
CA THR A 41 15.27 -14.14 -6.95
C THR A 41 13.90 -13.50 -6.98
N VAL A 42 13.66 -12.59 -7.93
CA VAL A 42 12.33 -12.05 -8.21
C VAL A 42 11.39 -13.22 -8.54
N PRO A 43 10.33 -13.44 -7.76
CA PRO A 43 9.44 -14.55 -7.98
C PRO A 43 8.61 -14.35 -9.25
N GLN A 44 8.33 -15.45 -9.96
CA GLN A 44 7.42 -15.41 -11.09
C GLN A 44 5.98 -15.22 -10.59
N GLN A 45 5.22 -14.36 -11.28
CA GLN A 45 3.80 -14.21 -11.05
C GLN A 45 3.08 -15.55 -11.24
N ASP A 46 2.16 -15.87 -10.33
CA ASP A 46 1.35 -17.08 -10.37
C ASP A 46 0.55 -17.15 -11.69
N PRO A 47 0.71 -18.20 -12.52
CA PRO A 47 -0.04 -18.36 -13.77
C PRO A 47 -1.56 -18.36 -13.57
N VAL A 48 -2.03 -18.87 -12.43
CA VAL A 48 -3.46 -18.87 -12.09
C VAL A 48 -3.93 -17.44 -11.85
N LEU A 49 -3.20 -16.66 -11.06
CA LEU A 49 -3.48 -15.23 -10.89
C LEU A 49 -3.42 -14.50 -12.24
N GLN A 50 -2.45 -14.78 -13.09
CA GLN A 50 -2.34 -14.15 -14.40
C GLN A 50 -3.59 -14.40 -15.27
N ALA A 51 -4.12 -15.63 -15.26
CA ALA A 51 -5.36 -15.96 -15.94
C ALA A 51 -6.59 -15.26 -15.31
N GLU A 52 -6.60 -15.08 -13.99
CA GLU A 52 -7.65 -14.33 -13.27
C GLU A 52 -7.64 -12.84 -13.63
N LEU A 53 -6.46 -12.25 -13.82
CA LEU A 53 -6.25 -10.83 -14.15
C LEU A 53 -6.45 -10.52 -15.64
N ALA A 54 -6.17 -11.44 -16.56
CA ALA A 54 -6.23 -11.17 -18.00
C ALA A 54 -7.57 -10.56 -18.48
N PRO A 55 -8.76 -10.98 -17.98
CA PRO A 55 -10.02 -10.35 -18.34
C PRO A 55 -10.21 -8.93 -17.80
N LEU A 56 -9.45 -8.55 -16.78
CA LEU A 56 -9.46 -7.21 -16.17
C LEU A 56 -8.57 -6.21 -16.90
N ALA A 57 -7.72 -6.68 -17.82
CA ALA A 57 -6.89 -5.83 -18.65
C ALA A 57 -7.74 -4.76 -19.35
N LEU A 58 -7.33 -3.51 -19.18
CA LEU A 58 -7.98 -2.35 -19.77
C LEU A 58 -7.77 -2.32 -21.29
N SER A 59 -8.84 -2.06 -22.02
CA SER A 59 -8.90 -2.13 -23.47
C SER A 59 -8.44 -0.85 -24.16
N PHE A 60 -7.67 0.01 -23.47
CA PHE A 60 -7.35 1.36 -23.96
C PHE A 60 -6.60 1.31 -25.31
N GLN A 61 -7.23 1.83 -26.36
CA GLN A 61 -6.69 1.93 -27.72
C GLN A 61 -6.44 3.39 -28.12
N PRO A 62 -5.48 3.67 -29.03
CA PRO A 62 -5.32 4.98 -29.63
C PRO A 62 -6.65 5.53 -30.17
N GLY A 63 -6.95 6.80 -29.89
CA GLY A 63 -8.20 7.45 -30.33
C GLY A 63 -9.42 7.26 -29.41
N MET A 64 -9.32 6.45 -28.34
CA MET A 64 -10.41 6.37 -27.35
C MET A 64 -10.60 7.70 -26.60
N THR A 65 -11.86 8.14 -26.48
CA THR A 65 -12.24 9.30 -25.67
C THR A 65 -12.07 9.01 -24.18
N ALA A 66 -11.90 10.06 -23.36
CA ALA A 66 -11.83 9.91 -21.91
C ALA A 66 -13.08 9.21 -21.32
N LYS A 67 -14.27 9.48 -21.90
CA LYS A 67 -15.52 8.80 -21.52
C LYS A 67 -15.47 7.29 -21.81
N ALA A 68 -14.96 6.89 -22.99
CA ALA A 68 -14.87 5.48 -23.34
C ALA A 68 -13.86 4.73 -22.44
N ARG A 69 -12.74 5.36 -22.09
CA ARG A 69 -11.75 4.81 -21.15
C ARG A 69 -12.32 4.65 -19.75
N SER A 70 -13.05 5.66 -19.28
CA SER A 70 -13.77 5.60 -18.00
C SER A 70 -14.81 4.47 -17.99
N LEU A 71 -15.58 4.28 -19.07
CA LEU A 71 -16.54 3.17 -19.17
C LEU A 71 -15.85 1.80 -19.09
N ASP A 72 -14.79 1.59 -19.86
CA ASP A 72 -14.03 0.32 -19.82
C ASP A 72 -13.49 0.05 -18.40
N PHE A 73 -12.89 1.05 -17.75
CA PHE A 73 -12.43 0.95 -16.36
C PHE A 73 -13.55 0.52 -15.40
N HIS A 74 -14.71 1.20 -15.44
CA HIS A 74 -15.85 0.85 -14.58
C HIS A 74 -16.42 -0.53 -14.89
N ASP A 75 -16.40 -0.97 -16.14
CA ASP A 75 -16.83 -2.32 -16.54
C ASP A 75 -15.91 -3.39 -15.95
N LYS A 76 -14.58 -3.17 -16.00
CA LYS A 76 -13.59 -4.06 -15.38
C LYS A 76 -13.66 -4.06 -13.87
N LEU A 77 -13.87 -2.90 -13.23
CA LEU A 77 -14.09 -2.80 -11.79
C LEU A 77 -15.32 -3.61 -11.36
N ARG A 78 -16.47 -3.42 -12.04
CA ARG A 78 -17.69 -4.19 -11.76
C ARG A 78 -17.47 -5.69 -11.98
N MET A 79 -16.67 -6.08 -12.97
CA MET A 79 -16.29 -7.48 -13.18
C MET A 79 -15.45 -8.02 -12.01
N ALA A 80 -14.44 -7.28 -11.54
CA ALA A 80 -13.61 -7.66 -10.40
C ALA A 80 -14.47 -7.83 -9.13
N MET A 81 -15.34 -6.86 -8.81
CA MET A 81 -16.26 -6.93 -7.66
C MET A 81 -17.17 -8.17 -7.72
N ARG A 82 -17.79 -8.44 -8.89
CA ARG A 82 -18.64 -9.64 -9.08
C ARG A 82 -17.86 -10.94 -8.92
N ARG A 83 -16.63 -11.02 -9.43
CA ARG A 83 -15.79 -12.22 -9.32
C ARG A 83 -15.32 -12.48 -7.90
N ALA A 84 -14.99 -11.42 -7.16
CA ALA A 84 -14.65 -11.50 -5.75
C ALA A 84 -15.89 -11.76 -4.86
N GLY A 85 -17.10 -11.56 -5.38
CA GLY A 85 -18.34 -11.74 -4.62
C GLY A 85 -18.56 -10.68 -3.55
N ILE A 86 -17.95 -9.50 -3.71
CA ILE A 86 -18.01 -8.40 -2.74
C ILE A 86 -18.81 -7.21 -3.28
N GLN A 87 -19.36 -6.41 -2.38
CA GLN A 87 -20.01 -5.14 -2.68
C GLN A 87 -19.13 -3.94 -2.33
N ARG A 88 -18.23 -4.10 -1.35
CA ARG A 88 -17.28 -3.08 -0.88
C ARG A 88 -15.91 -3.71 -0.70
N LEU A 89 -14.84 -2.94 -0.96
CA LEU A 89 -13.47 -3.41 -0.76
C LEU A 89 -13.21 -3.84 0.70
N SER A 90 -13.89 -3.23 1.68
CA SER A 90 -13.69 -3.58 3.10
C SER A 90 -14.06 -5.03 3.44
N GLU A 91 -14.81 -5.71 2.57
CA GLU A 91 -15.10 -7.14 2.72
C GLU A 91 -13.85 -8.01 2.48
N LEU A 92 -12.87 -7.53 1.72
CA LEU A 92 -11.57 -8.22 1.56
C LEU A 92 -10.78 -8.23 2.87
N ARG A 93 -10.91 -7.16 3.68
CA ARG A 93 -10.36 -7.14 5.04
C ARG A 93 -11.02 -8.19 5.92
N GLU A 94 -12.34 -8.34 5.82
CA GLU A 94 -13.12 -9.35 6.55
C GLU A 94 -12.62 -10.77 6.18
N GLU A 95 -12.46 -11.04 4.89
CA GLU A 95 -11.94 -12.31 4.36
C GLU A 95 -10.54 -12.63 4.92
N ALA A 96 -9.60 -11.69 4.80
CA ALA A 96 -8.23 -11.86 5.28
C ALA A 96 -8.16 -12.09 6.80
N MET A 97 -8.94 -11.33 7.57
CA MET A 97 -9.03 -11.50 9.02
C MET A 97 -9.65 -12.84 9.42
N LEU A 98 -10.72 -13.27 8.75
CA LEU A 98 -11.35 -14.58 8.98
C LEU A 98 -10.38 -15.73 8.75
N ALA A 99 -9.60 -15.68 7.67
CA ALA A 99 -8.62 -16.72 7.37
C ALA A 99 -7.56 -16.85 8.49
N LEU A 100 -7.03 -15.73 8.96
CA LEU A 100 -6.08 -15.70 10.07
C LEU A 100 -6.68 -16.24 11.37
N LEU A 101 -7.87 -15.77 11.73
CA LEU A 101 -8.54 -16.15 12.98
C LEU A 101 -8.93 -17.63 13.00
N ARG A 102 -9.44 -18.18 11.88
CA ARG A 102 -9.72 -19.62 11.74
C ARG A 102 -8.45 -20.47 11.82
N GLY A 103 -7.34 -19.96 11.30
CA GLY A 103 -6.04 -20.61 11.38
C GLY A 103 -5.33 -20.48 12.73
N GLY A 104 -5.93 -19.78 13.71
CA GLY A 104 -5.28 -19.48 14.99
C GLY A 104 -3.99 -18.67 14.84
N LYS A 105 -3.91 -17.83 13.79
CA LYS A 105 -2.72 -17.05 13.45
C LYS A 105 -2.82 -15.62 13.97
N ALA A 106 -1.66 -15.01 14.21
CA ALA A 106 -1.57 -13.59 14.50
C ALA A 106 -1.91 -12.76 13.26
N ILE A 107 -2.39 -11.52 13.45
CA ILE A 107 -2.76 -10.60 12.37
C ILE A 107 -1.50 -10.03 11.72
N GLU A 108 -0.84 -10.83 10.88
CA GLU A 108 0.47 -10.54 10.29
C GLU A 108 0.50 -11.03 8.85
N TRP A 109 1.20 -10.28 7.99
CA TRP A 109 1.29 -10.63 6.57
C TRP A 109 1.99 -11.98 6.38
N GLU A 110 3.10 -12.21 7.09
CA GLU A 110 3.86 -13.46 6.98
C GLU A 110 3.04 -14.69 7.40
N SER A 111 2.06 -14.51 8.29
CA SER A 111 1.09 -15.55 8.61
C SER A 111 0.09 -15.73 7.47
N LEU A 112 -0.57 -14.66 7.03
CA LEU A 112 -1.63 -14.68 6.03
C LEU A 112 -1.16 -15.26 4.70
N ARG A 113 0.00 -14.81 4.21
CA ARG A 113 0.49 -15.11 2.86
C ARG A 113 0.71 -16.61 2.61
N THR A 114 0.95 -17.37 3.68
CA THR A 114 1.19 -18.83 3.63
C THR A 114 -0.08 -19.66 3.75
N LEU A 115 -1.21 -19.04 4.15
CA LEU A 115 -2.50 -19.73 4.23
C LEU A 115 -3.03 -20.04 2.83
N ALA A 116 -3.85 -21.08 2.74
CA ALA A 116 -4.65 -21.38 1.56
C ALA A 116 -6.05 -20.76 1.69
N ASN A 117 -6.57 -20.23 0.58
CA ASN A 117 -7.97 -19.84 0.47
C ASN A 117 -8.87 -21.08 0.39
N VAL A 118 -10.19 -20.87 0.26
CA VAL A 118 -11.19 -21.94 0.17
C VAL A 118 -10.99 -22.88 -1.04
N ASP A 119 -10.31 -22.42 -2.09
CA ASP A 119 -9.99 -23.20 -3.29
C ASP A 119 -8.62 -23.90 -3.20
N GLY A 120 -7.94 -23.83 -2.05
CA GLY A 120 -6.61 -24.40 -1.84
C GLY A 120 -5.46 -23.57 -2.42
N LYS A 121 -5.71 -22.36 -2.93
CA LYS A 121 -4.68 -21.46 -3.49
C LYS A 121 -4.05 -20.63 -2.38
N THR A 122 -2.75 -20.33 -2.47
CA THR A 122 -2.09 -19.45 -1.50
C THR A 122 -2.74 -18.06 -1.48
N MET A 123 -2.92 -17.51 -0.29
CA MET A 123 -3.48 -16.17 -0.08
C MET A 123 -2.47 -15.08 -0.42
N GLY A 124 -1.17 -15.33 -0.23
CA GLY A 124 -0.10 -14.45 -0.72
C GLY A 124 0.19 -14.70 -2.19
N VAL A 125 0.25 -13.63 -2.98
CA VAL A 125 0.58 -13.69 -4.40
C VAL A 125 1.53 -12.58 -4.81
N TRP A 126 2.38 -12.89 -5.80
CA TRP A 126 3.19 -11.92 -6.51
C TRP A 126 2.40 -11.26 -7.61
N LEU A 127 2.39 -9.93 -7.62
CA LEU A 127 1.72 -9.13 -8.63
C LEU A 127 2.75 -8.27 -9.36
N THR A 128 2.81 -8.43 -10.68
CA THR A 128 3.61 -7.59 -11.57
C THR A 128 2.69 -6.64 -12.32
N VAL A 129 2.91 -5.33 -12.17
CA VAL A 129 2.07 -4.28 -12.78
C VAL A 129 2.88 -3.42 -13.75
N PRO A 130 2.26 -2.87 -14.80
CA PRO A 130 2.95 -1.93 -15.69
C PRO A 130 3.13 -0.59 -14.99
N VAL A 131 4.28 0.04 -15.20
CA VAL A 131 4.64 1.34 -14.61
C VAL A 131 5.36 2.23 -15.63
N TRP A 132 5.34 3.54 -15.41
CA TRP A 132 6.23 4.45 -16.12
C TRP A 132 7.52 4.63 -15.33
N LEU A 133 8.67 4.36 -15.98
CA LEU A 133 9.99 4.49 -15.40
C LEU A 133 10.71 5.73 -15.97
N PRO A 134 11.17 6.65 -15.10
CA PRO A 134 12.12 7.68 -15.50
C PRO A 134 13.40 7.08 -16.10
N ARG A 135 14.10 7.86 -16.93
CA ARG A 135 15.36 7.41 -17.53
C ARG A 135 16.43 7.18 -16.46
N GLY A 136 17.13 6.05 -16.56
CA GLY A 136 18.30 5.76 -15.73
C GLY A 136 17.98 5.35 -14.30
N VAL A 137 16.74 4.94 -14.02
CA VAL A 137 16.39 4.36 -12.70
C VAL A 137 17.23 3.13 -12.39
N HIS A 138 17.57 2.97 -11.12
CA HIS A 138 18.22 1.79 -10.58
C HIS A 138 17.25 0.98 -9.73
N THR A 139 17.19 -0.33 -9.95
CA THR A 139 16.37 -1.23 -9.14
C THR A 139 17.08 -1.57 -7.84
N VAL A 140 16.35 -1.48 -6.73
CA VAL A 140 16.74 -1.93 -5.41
C VAL A 140 15.74 -2.95 -4.91
N THR A 141 16.23 -4.12 -4.54
CA THR A 141 15.43 -5.18 -3.94
C THR A 141 14.97 -4.77 -2.53
N THR A 142 13.76 -5.14 -2.14
CA THR A 142 13.26 -4.95 -0.78
C THR A 142 13.07 -6.29 -0.09
N HIS A 143 13.17 -6.26 1.23
CA HIS A 143 13.01 -7.43 2.07
C HIS A 143 11.96 -7.21 3.14
N GLY A 144 11.28 -8.29 3.52
CA GLY A 144 10.23 -8.29 4.55
C GLY A 144 10.44 -9.39 5.58
N ALA A 145 10.03 -9.14 6.83
CA ALA A 145 10.03 -10.12 7.92
C ALA A 145 9.06 -9.72 9.05
N PRO A 146 8.57 -10.67 9.89
CA PRO A 146 7.67 -10.38 11.00
C PRO A 146 8.47 -9.98 12.26
N VAL A 147 9.29 -8.94 12.13
CA VAL A 147 10.20 -8.46 13.18
C VAL A 147 9.85 -7.03 13.59
N GLU A 148 10.23 -6.62 14.79
CA GLU A 148 9.84 -5.30 15.31
C GLU A 148 10.63 -4.14 14.73
N ARG A 149 11.87 -4.37 14.27
CA ARG A 149 12.77 -3.33 13.78
C ARG A 149 13.18 -3.64 12.35
N TRP A 150 13.12 -2.64 11.48
CA TRP A 150 13.51 -2.80 10.08
C TRP A 150 15.00 -3.18 9.93
N GLN A 151 15.85 -2.81 10.88
CA GLN A 151 17.26 -3.23 10.92
C GLN A 151 17.40 -4.74 11.06
N ASP A 152 16.45 -5.42 11.73
CA ASP A 152 16.49 -6.87 11.93
C ASP A 152 16.03 -7.63 10.68
N VAL A 153 15.37 -6.96 9.73
CA VAL A 153 15.12 -7.49 8.38
C VAL A 153 16.45 -7.77 7.67
N GLN A 154 17.51 -7.01 7.98
CA GLN A 154 18.81 -7.06 7.33
C GLN A 154 19.62 -8.36 7.57
N GLY A 155 19.12 -9.29 8.39
CA GLY A 155 19.76 -10.59 8.63
C GLY A 155 18.86 -11.81 8.38
N ARG A 156 17.59 -11.61 7.98
CA ARG A 156 16.56 -12.65 7.84
C ARG A 156 15.60 -12.26 6.73
N HIS A 157 15.96 -12.58 5.48
CA HIS A 157 15.36 -11.91 4.33
C HIS A 157 14.43 -12.81 3.53
N ARG A 158 13.20 -12.34 3.31
CA ARG A 158 12.39 -12.72 2.16
C ARG A 158 12.41 -11.57 1.17
N PHE A 159 12.52 -11.83 -0.13
CA PHE A 159 12.20 -10.83 -1.15
C PHE A 159 10.77 -10.31 -0.94
N ALA A 160 10.57 -9.00 -0.79
CA ALA A 160 9.27 -8.35 -0.59
C ALA A 160 8.81 -7.52 -1.81
N GLY A 161 9.73 -7.19 -2.71
CA GLY A 161 9.44 -6.41 -3.91
C GLY A 161 10.65 -5.62 -4.40
N GLU A 162 10.36 -4.58 -5.16
CA GLU A 162 11.35 -3.73 -5.83
C GLU A 162 11.03 -2.24 -5.63
N VAL A 163 12.10 -1.44 -5.58
CA VAL A 163 12.06 0.02 -5.59
C VAL A 163 12.96 0.54 -6.69
N TYR A 164 12.47 1.50 -7.45
CA TYR A 164 13.25 2.24 -8.44
C TYR A 164 13.76 3.53 -7.85
N LEU A 165 15.08 3.68 -7.80
CA LEU A 165 15.74 4.92 -7.42
C LEU A 165 16.09 5.73 -8.66
N PRO A 166 15.50 6.92 -8.86
CA PRO A 166 15.87 7.79 -9.97
C PRO A 166 17.22 8.48 -9.70
N PRO A 167 18.02 8.76 -10.74
CA PRO A 167 19.32 9.43 -10.59
C PRO A 167 19.22 10.91 -10.20
N SER A 168 18.05 11.55 -10.37
CA SER A 168 17.79 12.92 -9.90
C SER A 168 16.29 13.27 -9.93
N LEU A 169 15.89 14.38 -9.30
CA LEU A 169 14.54 14.95 -9.44
C LEU A 169 14.27 15.49 -10.84
N GLY A 170 15.31 15.90 -11.56
CA GLY A 170 15.18 16.41 -12.92
C GLY A 170 14.58 15.36 -13.86
N VAL A 171 15.04 14.12 -13.75
CA VAL A 171 14.48 13.02 -14.56
C VAL A 171 13.10 12.59 -14.11
N LEU A 172 12.72 12.84 -12.85
CA LEU A 172 11.37 12.57 -12.36
C LEU A 172 10.33 13.48 -12.98
N ASN A 173 10.64 14.72 -13.35
CA ASN A 173 9.67 15.57 -14.04
C ASN A 173 9.81 15.55 -15.58
N ASP A 174 10.86 14.92 -16.13
CA ASP A 174 10.99 14.67 -17.57
C ASP A 174 10.11 13.51 -18.04
N LYS A 175 8.79 13.74 -18.03
CA LYS A 175 7.78 12.74 -18.42
C LYS A 175 7.93 12.27 -19.86
N LYS A 176 8.55 13.07 -20.75
CA LYS A 176 8.82 12.68 -22.15
C LYS A 176 9.88 11.59 -22.22
N GLY A 177 10.86 11.62 -21.32
CA GLY A 177 11.93 10.63 -21.21
C GLY A 177 11.54 9.30 -20.57
N TYR A 178 10.30 9.18 -20.06
CA TYR A 178 9.82 7.96 -19.43
C TYR A 178 9.67 6.80 -20.40
N GLN A 179 9.93 5.59 -19.90
CA GLN A 179 9.77 4.34 -20.62
C GLN A 179 8.79 3.42 -19.89
N PRO A 180 8.05 2.56 -20.62
CA PRO A 180 7.30 1.47 -20.00
C PRO A 180 8.24 0.52 -19.25
N GLY A 181 7.82 0.10 -18.07
CA GLY A 181 8.45 -0.95 -17.29
C GLY A 181 7.41 -1.73 -16.49
N THR A 182 7.90 -2.56 -15.57
CA THR A 182 7.05 -3.35 -14.67
C THR A 182 7.58 -3.27 -13.26
N LEU A 183 6.72 -3.26 -12.25
CA LEU A 183 7.11 -3.35 -10.84
C LEU A 183 6.46 -4.58 -10.22
N THR A 184 7.23 -5.35 -9.45
CA THR A 184 6.74 -6.55 -8.76
C THR A 184 6.67 -6.35 -7.24
N PHE A 185 5.54 -6.72 -6.65
CA PHE A 185 5.32 -6.66 -5.20
C PHE A 185 4.39 -7.81 -4.75
N GLU A 186 4.39 -8.12 -3.46
CA GLU A 186 3.50 -9.13 -2.89
C GLU A 186 2.21 -8.50 -2.34
N THR A 187 1.08 -9.17 -2.51
CA THR A 187 -0.22 -8.69 -2.04
C THR A 187 -1.18 -9.85 -1.74
N PHE A 188 -2.32 -9.55 -1.12
CA PHE A 188 -3.38 -10.53 -0.87
C PHE A 188 -4.09 -10.90 -2.18
N ARG A 189 -4.29 -12.20 -2.42
CA ARG A 189 -4.95 -12.73 -3.63
C ARG A 189 -6.31 -12.08 -3.89
N GLY A 190 -7.15 -11.90 -2.88
CA GLY A 190 -8.45 -11.26 -3.04
C GLY A 190 -8.35 -9.78 -3.43
N TYR A 191 -7.27 -9.11 -3.05
CA TYR A 191 -7.02 -7.70 -3.33
C TYR A 191 -6.24 -7.45 -4.65
N ALA A 192 -5.49 -8.45 -5.13
CA ALA A 192 -4.66 -8.34 -6.34
C ALA A 192 -5.41 -7.81 -7.58
N PRO A 193 -6.68 -8.20 -7.87
CA PRO A 193 -7.46 -7.62 -8.97
C PRO A 193 -7.61 -6.09 -8.93
N PHE A 194 -7.79 -5.54 -7.72
CA PHE A 194 -8.03 -4.10 -7.52
C PHE A 194 -6.71 -3.33 -7.57
N ALA A 195 -5.65 -3.87 -6.96
CA ALA A 195 -4.32 -3.29 -7.09
C ALA A 195 -3.83 -3.29 -8.55
N TYR A 196 -4.06 -4.38 -9.28
CA TYR A 196 -3.76 -4.50 -10.71
C TYR A 196 -4.49 -3.43 -11.53
N LEU A 197 -5.82 -3.35 -11.39
CA LEU A 197 -6.64 -2.44 -12.17
C LEU A 197 -6.28 -0.97 -11.93
N LEU A 198 -6.00 -0.60 -10.68
CA LEU A 198 -5.55 0.76 -10.34
C LEU A 198 -4.22 1.08 -11.01
N CYS A 199 -3.21 0.22 -10.86
CA CYS A 199 -1.88 0.44 -11.46
C CYS A 199 -1.95 0.47 -12.98
N GLU A 200 -2.74 -0.42 -13.58
CA GLU A 200 -2.96 -0.46 -15.02
C GLU A 200 -3.63 0.82 -15.53
N ALA A 201 -4.64 1.32 -14.83
CA ALA A 201 -5.31 2.57 -15.19
C ALA A 201 -4.36 3.77 -15.09
N ILE A 202 -3.56 3.84 -14.03
CA ILE A 202 -2.54 4.89 -13.85
C ILE A 202 -1.55 4.87 -15.03
N PHE A 203 -1.02 3.70 -15.34
CA PHE A 203 -0.08 3.52 -16.44
C PHE A 203 -0.71 3.91 -17.77
N ARG A 204 -1.93 3.44 -18.06
CA ARG A 204 -2.55 3.63 -19.37
C ARG A 204 -3.00 5.05 -19.64
N GLU A 205 -3.41 5.81 -18.64
CA GLU A 205 -3.69 7.24 -18.83
C GLU A 205 -2.46 8.01 -19.34
N GLY A 206 -1.25 7.61 -18.94
CA GLY A 206 0.00 8.18 -19.43
C GLY A 206 0.36 7.88 -20.90
N TRP A 207 -0.34 6.94 -21.55
CA TRP A 207 -0.24 6.74 -23.00
C TRP A 207 -1.02 7.79 -23.80
N PHE A 208 -2.12 8.32 -23.25
CA PHE A 208 -2.97 9.30 -23.92
C PHE A 208 -2.53 10.73 -23.66
N ASP A 209 -1.98 10.98 -22.47
CA ASP A 209 -1.45 12.29 -22.09
C ASP A 209 -0.12 12.11 -21.39
N VAL A 210 0.95 12.64 -21.99
CA VAL A 210 2.29 12.66 -21.37
C VAL A 210 2.26 13.31 -19.99
N ASN A 211 1.39 14.31 -19.78
CA ASN A 211 1.26 14.98 -18.48
C ASN A 211 0.56 14.10 -17.44
N ARG A 212 -0.17 13.05 -17.86
CA ARG A 212 -0.74 12.02 -16.99
C ARG A 212 0.21 10.85 -16.73
N ARG A 213 1.43 10.85 -17.25
CA ARG A 213 2.45 9.88 -16.81
C ARG A 213 2.78 10.12 -15.35
N VAL A 214 2.55 9.11 -14.52
CA VAL A 214 2.90 9.08 -13.10
C VAL A 214 4.02 8.05 -12.95
N PRO A 215 5.20 8.44 -12.44
CA PRO A 215 6.23 7.45 -12.14
C PRO A 215 5.78 6.64 -10.94
N ILE A 216 5.74 5.32 -11.08
CA ILE A 216 5.53 4.42 -9.94
C ILE A 216 6.87 3.76 -9.66
N LEU A 217 7.54 4.29 -8.65
CA LEU A 217 8.89 3.93 -8.24
C LEU A 217 8.88 2.86 -7.16
N SER A 218 7.83 2.82 -6.34
CA SER A 218 7.65 1.80 -5.31
C SER A 218 6.17 1.50 -5.15
N ILE A 219 5.86 0.23 -4.87
CA ILE A 219 4.56 -0.20 -4.40
C ILE A 219 4.77 -1.13 -3.22
N ARG A 220 4.06 -0.86 -2.13
CA ARG A 220 4.05 -1.66 -0.91
C ARG A 220 2.65 -2.17 -0.69
N SER A 221 2.49 -3.44 -0.35
CA SER A 221 1.17 -4.00 -0.05
C SER A 221 1.22 -4.99 1.10
N GLY A 222 1.56 -6.26 0.82
CA GLY A 222 1.67 -7.31 1.84
C GLY A 222 3.03 -7.31 2.52
N GLU A 223 3.11 -6.71 3.71
CA GLU A 223 4.30 -6.77 4.57
C GLU A 223 4.00 -6.39 6.03
N ASP A 224 4.83 -6.90 6.95
CA ASP A 224 4.79 -6.54 8.37
C ASP A 224 5.80 -5.43 8.68
N THR A 225 7.06 -5.74 8.42
CA THR A 225 8.21 -4.85 8.51
C THR A 225 9.07 -5.07 7.29
N TYR A 226 9.62 -3.99 6.73
CA TYR A 226 10.33 -4.01 5.46
C TYR A 226 11.56 -3.11 5.49
N ALA A 227 12.51 -3.42 4.61
CA ALA A 227 13.68 -2.60 4.35
C ALA A 227 14.22 -2.86 2.95
N ALA A 228 14.67 -1.80 2.26
CA ALA A 228 15.47 -1.94 1.05
C ALA A 228 16.83 -2.59 1.35
N ASP A 229 17.38 -3.29 0.36
CA ASP A 229 18.71 -3.90 0.42
C ASP A 229 19.79 -2.82 0.64
N THR A 230 20.70 -3.07 1.58
CA THR A 230 21.75 -2.14 2.00
C THR A 230 23.02 -2.22 1.16
N ARG A 231 23.13 -3.21 0.25
CA ARG A 231 24.32 -3.44 -0.58
C ARG A 231 24.49 -2.42 -1.70
N ILE A 232 23.41 -1.75 -2.09
CA ILE A 232 23.43 -0.69 -3.10
C ILE A 232 23.63 0.64 -2.38
N ARG A 233 24.54 1.50 -2.81
CA ARG A 233 24.66 2.86 -2.25
C ARG A 233 23.82 3.81 -3.10
N PRO A 234 22.77 4.45 -2.54
CA PRO A 234 21.82 5.24 -3.32
C PRO A 234 22.39 6.58 -3.80
N GLY A 235 23.59 6.96 -3.32
CA GLY A 235 24.20 8.23 -3.67
C GLY A 235 23.46 9.41 -3.03
N ARG A 236 23.55 10.58 -3.64
CA ARG A 236 22.80 11.78 -3.24
C ARG A 236 21.47 11.82 -3.97
N ILE A 237 20.39 12.06 -3.23
CA ILE A 237 19.05 12.20 -3.77
C ILE A 237 18.63 13.67 -3.60
N PRO A 238 18.45 14.42 -4.70
CA PRO A 238 17.81 15.73 -4.62
C PRO A 238 16.40 15.61 -4.05
N CYS A 239 16.03 16.55 -3.20
CA CYS A 239 14.74 16.64 -2.55
C CYS A 239 14.27 18.10 -2.51
N PHE A 240 12.96 18.30 -2.33
CA PHE A 240 12.44 19.65 -2.08
C PHE A 240 12.31 19.88 -0.58
N ASP A 241 12.88 20.99 -0.14
CA ASP A 241 12.61 21.57 1.16
C ASP A 241 11.65 22.76 0.97
N PHE A 242 10.53 22.72 1.68
CA PHE A 242 9.50 23.75 1.61
C PHE A 242 9.72 24.74 2.75
N GLN A 243 10.18 25.95 2.39
CA GLN A 243 10.62 26.97 3.35
C GLN A 243 9.48 27.52 4.25
N HIS A 244 8.23 27.28 3.87
CA HIS A 244 7.05 27.80 4.55
C HIS A 244 6.10 26.67 5.00
N PRO A 245 6.04 26.36 6.32
CA PRO A 245 5.14 25.34 6.86
C PRO A 245 3.65 25.74 6.82
N ASP A 246 3.34 27.00 6.50
CA ASP A 246 1.99 27.57 6.45
C ASP A 246 1.28 27.41 5.09
N GLY A 247 1.96 26.84 4.08
CA GLY A 247 1.34 26.26 2.88
C GLY A 247 0.53 27.23 2.01
N LYS A 248 0.75 28.54 2.18
CA LYS A 248 0.17 29.56 1.31
C LYS A 248 0.92 29.68 -0.01
N ASP A 249 2.23 29.42 0.02
CA ASP A 249 3.10 29.46 -1.15
C ASP A 249 3.92 28.16 -1.31
N PHE A 250 4.06 27.68 -2.54
CA PHE A 250 4.90 26.52 -2.91
C PHE A 250 6.38 26.90 -3.12
N VAL A 251 6.84 27.92 -2.39
CA VAL A 251 8.25 28.32 -2.42
C VAL A 251 9.07 27.19 -1.81
N ARG A 252 10.06 26.75 -2.58
CA ARG A 252 10.88 25.57 -2.29
C ARG A 252 12.33 25.85 -2.63
N SER A 253 13.22 25.23 -1.89
CA SER A 253 14.62 25.04 -2.28
C SER A 253 14.84 23.58 -2.65
N THR A 254 15.70 23.33 -3.64
CA THR A 254 16.25 21.99 -3.86
C THR A 254 17.40 21.80 -2.88
N VAL A 255 17.34 20.73 -2.10
CA VAL A 255 18.44 20.28 -1.23
C VAL A 255 18.92 18.92 -1.69
N GLU A 256 20.20 18.62 -1.51
CA GLU A 256 20.77 17.31 -1.80
C GLU A 256 20.89 16.54 -0.48
N VAL A 257 20.24 15.39 -0.39
CA VAL A 257 20.34 14.52 0.78
C VAL A 257 21.26 13.35 0.45
N GLU A 258 22.31 13.17 1.23
CA GLU A 258 23.23 12.04 1.09
C GLU A 258 22.82 10.89 2.01
N PHE A 259 22.33 9.79 1.42
CA PHE A 259 21.99 8.59 2.17
C PHE A 259 23.15 7.60 2.10
N GLN A 260 23.53 7.05 3.25
CA GLN A 260 24.58 6.04 3.33
C GLN A 260 24.05 4.67 2.87
N LYS A 261 22.74 4.41 3.05
CA LYS A 261 22.07 3.16 2.66
C LYS A 261 20.65 3.39 2.13
N PRO A 262 20.14 2.60 1.16
CA PRO A 262 18.77 2.72 0.63
C PRO A 262 17.72 2.42 1.70
N SER A 263 18.05 1.58 2.67
CA SER A 263 17.22 1.28 3.83
C SER A 263 17.04 2.47 4.78
N GLU A 264 17.72 3.61 4.58
CA GLU A 264 17.46 4.87 5.30
C GLU A 264 16.35 5.68 4.62
N VAL A 265 16.02 5.30 3.38
CA VAL A 265 15.03 5.95 2.52
C VAL A 265 13.77 5.10 2.36
N TYR A 266 13.93 3.78 2.36
CA TYR A 266 12.86 2.84 2.11
C TYR A 266 12.87 1.72 3.14
N HIS A 267 12.14 1.95 4.23
CA HIS A 267 12.03 1.03 5.35
C HIS A 267 10.83 1.42 6.22
N GLY A 268 10.37 0.48 7.03
CA GLY A 268 9.31 0.78 7.98
C GLY A 268 8.72 -0.46 8.62
N ARG A 269 7.76 -0.21 9.50
CA ARG A 269 6.98 -1.21 10.20
C ARG A 269 5.54 -0.74 10.22
N HIS A 270 4.63 -1.65 9.98
CA HIS A 270 3.22 -1.36 10.10
C HIS A 270 2.69 -1.57 11.52
N ALA A 271 1.76 -0.70 11.90
CA ALA A 271 0.95 -0.90 13.09
C ALA A 271 0.13 -2.19 13.00
N LEU A 272 -0.20 -2.80 14.14
CA LEU A 272 -0.96 -4.06 14.21
C LEU A 272 -2.31 -3.98 13.49
N SER A 273 -2.94 -2.80 13.46
CA SER A 273 -4.22 -2.55 12.81
C SER A 273 -4.12 -2.31 11.30
N SER A 274 -2.91 -2.15 10.76
CA SER A 274 -2.66 -1.77 9.37
C SER A 274 -3.19 -2.80 8.37
N ASN A 275 -3.80 -2.31 7.30
CA ASN A 275 -4.24 -3.12 6.17
C ASN A 275 -3.07 -3.74 5.38
N HIS A 276 -1.84 -3.23 5.52
CA HIS A 276 -0.65 -3.86 4.92
C HIS A 276 -0.33 -5.23 5.51
N ARG A 277 -0.61 -5.43 6.81
CA ARG A 277 -0.49 -6.74 7.46
C ARG A 277 -1.49 -7.76 6.93
N LEU A 278 -2.48 -7.30 6.15
CA LEU A 278 -3.48 -8.12 5.48
C LEU A 278 -3.29 -8.15 3.97
N GLY A 279 -2.24 -7.49 3.43
CA GLY A 279 -2.07 -7.30 1.99
C GLY A 279 -3.23 -6.56 1.31
N CYS A 280 -4.01 -5.77 2.07
CA CYS A 280 -5.22 -5.08 1.62
C CYS A 280 -5.05 -3.54 1.56
N ALA A 281 -3.81 -3.08 1.39
CA ALA A 281 -3.42 -1.69 1.24
C ALA A 281 -2.34 -1.54 0.16
N LEU A 282 -2.13 -0.31 -0.31
CA LEU A 282 -1.06 0.10 -1.19
C LEU A 282 -0.41 1.36 -0.65
N ASP A 283 0.92 1.36 -0.49
CA ASP A 283 1.67 2.60 -0.48
C ASP A 283 2.35 2.75 -1.84
N ILE A 284 2.02 3.81 -2.57
CA ILE A 284 2.64 4.11 -3.87
C ILE A 284 3.62 5.27 -3.70
N ASN A 285 4.86 5.08 -4.13
CA ASN A 285 5.96 6.05 -4.00
C ASN A 285 6.28 6.46 -2.55
N ASP A 286 6.20 5.51 -1.61
CA ASP A 286 6.70 5.68 -0.23
C ASP A 286 8.23 5.72 -0.22
N ILE A 287 8.80 6.85 -0.64
CA ILE A 287 10.24 7.13 -0.61
C ILE A 287 10.44 8.20 0.47
N ASN A 288 10.91 7.78 1.64
CA ASN A 288 11.10 8.65 2.79
C ASN A 288 12.45 9.35 2.73
N CYS A 289 12.45 10.69 2.70
CA CYS A 289 13.67 11.47 2.86
C CYS A 289 13.59 12.18 4.20
N ASN A 290 14.16 11.61 5.26
CA ASN A 290 14.01 12.12 6.64
C ASN A 290 14.42 13.59 6.82
N GLU A 291 15.33 14.08 5.96
CA GLU A 291 15.83 15.46 5.92
C GLU A 291 14.92 16.40 5.11
N CYS A 292 14.00 15.84 4.33
CA CYS A 292 13.00 16.57 3.56
C CYS A 292 11.63 16.16 4.05
N LYS A 293 11.29 16.69 5.22
CA LYS A 293 9.92 16.64 5.68
C LYS A 293 9.12 17.49 4.70
N ASP A 294 8.11 16.90 4.07
CA ASP A 294 6.87 17.63 3.88
C ASP A 294 6.47 18.09 5.29
N GLY A 295 6.95 19.27 5.71
CA GLY A 295 6.89 19.71 7.11
C GLY A 295 5.48 19.51 7.63
N SER A 296 5.32 19.01 8.87
CA SER A 296 4.00 18.75 9.46
C SER A 296 3.10 19.96 9.22
N PRO A 297 2.12 19.87 8.31
CA PRO A 297 1.37 21.04 7.95
C PRO A 297 0.54 21.45 9.15
N ASN A 298 0.53 22.75 9.47
CA ASN A 298 -0.54 23.28 10.30
C ASN A 298 -1.90 23.02 9.58
N PRO A 299 -3.04 23.04 10.28
CA PRO A 299 -4.33 22.66 9.69
C PRO A 299 -4.74 23.44 8.42
N ILE A 300 -4.20 24.64 8.19
CA ILE A 300 -4.46 25.46 7.01
C ILE A 300 -3.60 25.01 5.83
N SER A 301 -2.31 24.71 6.03
CA SER A 301 -1.46 24.11 4.99
C SER A 301 -1.85 22.68 4.67
N ARG A 302 -2.48 21.99 5.62
CA ARG A 302 -3.13 20.69 5.42
C ARG A 302 -4.21 20.85 4.35
N ALA A 303 -5.20 21.71 4.57
CA ALA A 303 -6.24 22.00 3.57
C ALA A 303 -5.65 22.45 2.22
N GLY A 304 -4.71 23.41 2.19
CA GLY A 304 -4.10 23.90 0.94
C GLY A 304 -3.36 22.81 0.14
N ARG A 305 -2.54 21.97 0.79
CA ARG A 305 -1.83 20.87 0.13
C ARG A 305 -2.75 19.70 -0.23
N HIS A 306 -3.82 19.46 0.56
CA HIS A 306 -4.88 18.51 0.23
C HIS A 306 -5.53 18.85 -1.13
N PHE A 307 -5.82 20.13 -1.37
CA PHE A 307 -6.50 20.58 -2.59
C PHE A 307 -5.57 20.77 -3.80
N LEU A 308 -4.25 20.74 -3.61
CA LEU A 308 -3.28 21.11 -4.66
C LEU A 308 -2.31 19.98 -5.00
N ARG A 309 -2.78 18.72 -4.91
CA ARG A 309 -1.98 17.54 -5.23
C ARG A 309 -1.42 17.52 -6.65
N ASP A 310 -2.13 18.06 -7.63
CA ASP A 310 -1.60 18.21 -8.99
C ASP A 310 -0.43 19.18 -9.05
N ARG A 311 -0.44 20.25 -8.23
CA ARG A 311 0.71 21.16 -8.09
C ARG A 311 1.87 20.43 -7.42
N MET A 312 1.63 19.72 -6.32
CA MET A 312 2.68 18.92 -5.65
C MET A 312 3.30 17.90 -6.60
N HIS A 313 2.49 17.24 -7.44
CA HIS A 313 2.98 16.32 -8.45
C HIS A 313 3.82 17.01 -9.53
N ALA A 314 3.42 18.18 -10.02
CA ALA A 314 4.21 18.98 -10.96
C ALA A 314 5.53 19.47 -10.35
N LEU A 315 5.57 19.62 -9.03
CA LEU A 315 6.76 19.98 -8.28
C LEU A 315 7.69 18.77 -8.12
N ASP A 316 7.17 17.65 -7.63
CA ASP A 316 7.87 16.41 -7.36
C ASP A 316 7.00 15.23 -7.80
N ALA A 317 7.36 14.56 -8.89
CA ALA A 317 6.55 13.51 -9.47
C ALA A 317 6.43 12.25 -8.58
N ARG A 318 7.21 12.14 -7.48
CA ARG A 318 7.00 11.10 -6.45
C ARG A 318 5.62 11.24 -5.80
N ASN A 319 5.12 12.46 -5.66
CA ASN A 319 3.79 12.74 -5.17
C ASN A 319 2.73 12.23 -6.16
N LEU A 320 1.70 11.53 -5.68
CA LEU A 320 0.56 11.18 -6.51
C LEU A 320 -0.26 12.44 -6.86
N PRO A 321 -0.66 12.62 -8.14
CA PRO A 321 -1.57 13.68 -8.56
C PRO A 321 -3.01 13.39 -8.11
N PHE A 322 -3.87 14.42 -8.09
CA PHE A 322 -5.20 14.33 -7.50
C PHE A 322 -6.08 13.28 -8.18
N TRP A 323 -5.99 13.18 -9.51
CA TRP A 323 -6.81 12.26 -10.30
C TRP A 323 -6.57 10.78 -9.95
N VAL A 324 -5.39 10.42 -9.41
CA VAL A 324 -5.11 9.06 -8.93
C VAL A 324 -5.94 8.75 -7.69
N TYR A 325 -6.07 9.71 -6.76
CA TYR A 325 -6.92 9.52 -5.59
C TYR A 325 -8.40 9.48 -5.96
N THR A 326 -8.85 10.31 -6.90
CA THR A 326 -10.23 10.23 -7.41
C THR A 326 -10.54 8.85 -7.99
N MET A 327 -9.61 8.31 -8.79
CA MET A 327 -9.76 6.97 -9.36
C MET A 327 -9.78 5.87 -8.28
N ALA A 328 -8.91 5.95 -7.28
CA ALA A 328 -8.91 5.01 -6.17
C ALA A 328 -10.22 5.09 -5.35
N GLU A 329 -10.72 6.30 -5.09
CA GLU A 329 -12.01 6.52 -4.42
C GLU A 329 -13.19 5.95 -5.23
N GLU A 330 -13.20 6.13 -6.56
CA GLU A 330 -14.19 5.51 -7.46
C GLU A 330 -14.17 3.98 -7.40
N MET A 331 -13.00 3.38 -7.14
CA MET A 331 -12.86 1.93 -6.90
C MET A 331 -13.35 1.48 -5.53
N GLY A 332 -13.62 2.41 -4.61
CA GLY A 332 -14.00 2.15 -3.23
C GLY A 332 -12.82 2.03 -2.28
N HIS A 333 -11.61 2.44 -2.69
CA HIS A 333 -10.51 2.60 -1.75
C HIS A 333 -10.77 3.76 -0.81
N ARG A 334 -10.33 3.60 0.43
CA ARG A 334 -10.10 4.72 1.32
C ARG A 334 -8.83 5.44 0.86
N VAL A 335 -8.90 6.76 0.70
CA VAL A 335 -7.75 7.62 0.34
C VAL A 335 -7.34 8.58 1.48
N PRO A 336 -6.06 9.02 1.57
CA PRO A 336 -5.48 9.62 2.78
C PRO A 336 -6.24 10.80 3.38
N TYR A 337 -6.83 11.65 2.54
CA TYR A 337 -7.53 12.86 2.98
C TYR A 337 -8.91 12.58 3.61
N GLN A 338 -9.41 11.34 3.54
CA GLN A 338 -10.70 10.95 4.11
C GLN A 338 -10.61 10.63 5.61
N TRP A 339 -9.41 10.53 6.21
CA TRP A 339 -9.26 10.30 7.65
C TRP A 339 -8.19 11.18 8.30
N ASN A 340 -8.26 11.26 9.63
CA ASN A 340 -7.31 11.99 10.44
C ASN A 340 -6.31 11.01 11.07
N TYR A 341 -5.02 11.15 10.76
CA TYR A 341 -3.98 10.58 11.59
C TYR A 341 -3.84 11.42 12.87
N GLY A 342 -3.57 10.76 13.99
CA GLY A 342 -3.15 11.46 15.21
C GLY A 342 -1.88 12.28 14.96
N HIS A 343 -1.67 13.34 15.73
CA HIS A 343 -0.45 14.18 15.71
C HIS A 343 -0.19 15.00 14.43
N GLY A 344 -1.19 15.17 13.54
CA GLY A 344 -1.10 16.14 12.44
C GLY A 344 -0.31 15.68 11.21
N TYR A 345 -0.04 14.38 11.07
CA TYR A 345 0.55 13.80 9.87
C TYR A 345 -0.54 13.35 8.88
N THR A 346 -0.20 13.12 7.62
CA THR A 346 -1.08 12.46 6.65
C THR A 346 -0.20 11.58 5.77
N ASP A 347 -0.56 10.31 5.69
CA ASP A 347 0.16 9.29 4.95
C ASP A 347 -0.29 9.31 3.50
N TRP A 348 0.31 10.19 2.70
CA TRP A 348 -0.17 10.52 1.35
C TRP A 348 -0.05 9.37 0.36
N GLN A 349 0.83 8.42 0.64
CA GLN A 349 1.12 7.30 -0.22
C GLN A 349 0.08 6.18 -0.07
N HIS A 350 -0.65 6.16 1.05
CA HIS A 350 -1.48 5.05 1.52
C HIS A 350 -2.89 5.03 0.94
N LEU A 351 -3.25 3.92 0.29
CA LEU A 351 -4.59 3.59 -0.18
C LEU A 351 -5.00 2.25 0.44
N ASP A 352 -6.21 2.10 0.96
CA ASP A 352 -6.63 0.80 1.49
C ASP A 352 -8.09 0.43 1.23
N CYS A 353 -8.41 -0.83 1.49
CA CYS A 353 -9.76 -1.37 1.34
C CYS A 353 -10.76 -0.84 2.39
N GLY A 354 -10.35 0.00 3.34
CA GLY A 354 -11.18 0.52 4.42
C GLY A 354 -11.12 -0.31 5.71
N VAL A 355 -12.10 -0.05 6.58
CA VAL A 355 -12.25 -0.69 7.89
C VAL A 355 -13.57 -1.47 7.95
N LEU A 356 -13.64 -2.44 8.84
CA LEU A 356 -14.87 -3.18 9.09
C LEU A 356 -15.87 -2.29 9.83
N ASP A 357 -17.10 -2.22 9.30
CA ASP A 357 -18.23 -1.63 10.02
C ASP A 357 -18.79 -2.60 11.09
N ALA A 358 -19.69 -2.10 11.95
CA ALA A 358 -20.26 -2.89 13.04
C ALA A 358 -20.96 -4.17 12.57
N LYS A 359 -21.62 -4.15 11.40
CA LYS A 359 -22.28 -5.32 10.84
C LYS A 359 -21.27 -6.34 10.33
N GLN A 360 -20.18 -5.88 9.71
CA GLN A 360 -19.09 -6.75 9.28
C GLN A 360 -18.42 -7.44 10.48
N TRP A 361 -18.20 -6.70 11.57
CA TRP A 361 -17.72 -7.29 12.82
C TRP A 361 -18.65 -8.38 13.36
N GLU A 362 -19.95 -8.09 13.47
CA GLU A 362 -20.95 -9.04 13.97
C GLU A 362 -21.01 -10.32 13.12
N ARG A 363 -21.03 -10.18 11.79
CA ARG A 363 -20.99 -11.33 10.87
C ARG A 363 -19.72 -12.16 11.04
N MET A 364 -18.57 -11.50 11.19
CA MET A 364 -17.29 -12.18 11.37
C MET A 364 -17.29 -13.01 12.67
N GLU A 365 -17.79 -12.43 13.76
CA GLU A 365 -17.93 -13.13 15.05
C GLU A 365 -18.86 -14.35 14.93
N GLN A 366 -20.03 -14.20 14.31
CA GLN A 366 -20.97 -15.29 14.08
C GLN A 366 -20.33 -16.44 13.28
N GLN A 367 -19.61 -16.12 12.21
CA GLN A 367 -18.91 -17.10 11.38
C GLN A 367 -17.82 -17.86 12.13
N LEU A 368 -17.11 -17.20 13.05
CA LEU A 368 -16.07 -17.83 13.87
C LEU A 368 -16.69 -18.80 14.88
N VAL A 369 -17.82 -18.44 15.48
CA VAL A 369 -18.56 -19.30 16.42
C VAL A 369 -19.12 -20.54 15.71
N SER A 370 -19.73 -20.37 14.53
CA SER A 370 -20.30 -21.49 13.76
C SER A 370 -19.26 -22.46 13.18
N SER A 371 -18.00 -22.04 13.09
CA SER A 371 -16.90 -22.86 12.56
C SER A 371 -16.15 -23.67 13.63
N LYS A 372 -16.54 -23.56 14.90
CA LYS A 372 -16.02 -24.44 15.96
C LYS A 372 -16.78 -25.78 15.92
N PRO A 373 -16.09 -26.92 15.82
CA PRO A 373 -16.72 -28.24 15.78
C PRO A 373 -17.45 -28.59 17.08
#